data_AF-A0A1M5LDA8-F1
#
_entry.id   AF-A0A1M5LDA8-F1
#
_cell.length_a   1.000
_cell.length_b   1.000
_cell.length_c   1.000
_cell.angle_alpha   90.00
_cell.angle_beta   90.00
_cell.angle_gamma   90.00
#
_symmetry.space_group_name_H-M   'P 1'
#
loop_
_entity.id
_entity.type
_entity.pdbx_description
1 polymer ?
#
loop_
_entity_poly.entity_id
_entity_poly.type
_entity_poly.pdbx_seq_one_letter_code
_entity_poly.pdbx_strand_id
1 'polypeptide(L)'
;MNQGKYNFIFFYLITLLLFFSCHKKEKTYIETIAVNDVQLPKAKPGDWRYSRDEKFQTFDDFQKLKKIKPEPGKNTIYLQPIGEFNELQKKEIELTREYLSTYFQLQTKVLPLLSNTIFPKTARRIFRDGQEQILAGHVLDSILMKRKPKNAVVFMGITEKDLYPRPEWNYVFGIASYQDGVGVTSMYRFANGGLTDSNFNESLERLIKVSSHEIGHMFGLNHCLNANCVMNGTNTLPETDFHFARACSLCQQKLHSSIQYDPKKRLLDLKHFFEKQHLNSELSRAEQDLHLLK
;
A
#
# COMPACT_ATOMS: atom_id res chain seq x y z
N MET A 1 -43.82 41.82 63.53
CA MET A 1 -42.80 40.82 63.93
C MET A 1 -43.06 39.53 63.18
N ASN A 2 -42.06 39.08 62.42
CA ASN A 2 -41.83 37.75 61.81
C ASN A 2 -43.00 36.97 61.17
N GLN A 3 -43.05 36.99 59.84
CA GLN A 3 -43.45 35.83 59.04
C GLN A 3 -42.20 35.22 58.38
N GLY A 4 -42.04 33.92 58.64
CA GLY A 4 -40.80 33.17 58.48
C GLY A 4 -40.37 32.93 57.04
N LYS A 5 -39.09 33.21 56.83
CA LYS A 5 -38.13 32.60 55.91
C LYS A 5 -38.41 31.11 55.65
N TYR A 6 -39.09 30.73 54.57
CA TYR A 6 -38.91 29.42 53.91
C TYR A 6 -39.56 29.48 52.53
N ASN A 7 -38.89 30.05 51.52
CA ASN A 7 -39.24 29.77 50.11
C ASN A 7 -38.22 30.24 49.05
N PHE A 8 -37.00 30.60 49.42
CA PHE A 8 -36.02 31.14 48.45
C PHE A 8 -34.83 30.22 48.11
N ILE A 9 -34.82 28.97 48.60
CA ILE A 9 -33.70 28.04 48.34
C ILE A 9 -34.04 26.99 47.26
N PHE A 10 -35.32 26.83 46.88
CA PHE A 10 -35.70 25.78 45.92
C PHE A 10 -35.57 26.19 44.45
N PHE A 11 -35.39 27.48 44.15
CA PHE A 11 -35.34 27.97 42.76
C PHE A 11 -33.92 28.08 42.17
N TYR A 12 -32.88 27.90 42.99
CA TYR A 12 -31.48 27.94 42.52
C TYR A 12 -30.83 26.58 42.34
N LEU A 13 -31.56 25.47 42.58
CA LEU A 13 -31.03 24.11 42.37
C LEU A 13 -31.48 23.46 41.05
N ILE A 14 -32.28 24.14 40.23
CA ILE A 14 -32.84 23.59 38.98
C ILE A 14 -32.21 24.23 37.72
N THR A 15 -31.43 25.30 37.85
CA THR A 15 -30.79 26.00 36.72
C THR A 15 -29.27 25.74 36.60
N LEU A 16 -28.77 24.71 37.28
CA LEU A 16 -27.38 24.23 37.13
C LEU A 16 -27.30 22.76 36.68
N LEU A 17 -28.36 22.26 36.06
CA LEU A 17 -28.29 21.12 35.13
C LEU A 17 -28.10 21.66 33.70
N LEU A 18 -27.07 22.51 33.53
CA LEU A 18 -26.58 22.91 32.22
C LEU A 18 -25.94 21.67 31.57
N PHE A 19 -26.73 21.01 30.72
CA PHE A 19 -26.28 20.39 29.49
C PHE A 19 -24.91 19.70 29.52
N PHE A 20 -24.74 18.64 30.33
CA PHE A 20 -23.93 17.52 29.87
C PHE A 20 -24.73 16.75 28.82
N SER A 21 -25.01 17.42 27.68
CA SER A 21 -25.32 16.70 26.46
C SER A 21 -24.06 15.92 26.15
N CYS A 22 -24.09 14.63 26.43
CA CYS A 22 -23.11 13.67 25.95
C CYS A 22 -23.26 13.66 24.42
N HIS A 23 -22.74 14.69 23.74
CA HIS A 23 -22.49 14.65 22.31
C HIS A 23 -21.45 13.55 22.12
N LYS A 24 -21.93 12.32 21.87
CA LYS A 24 -21.07 11.26 21.34
C LYS A 24 -20.50 11.81 20.05
N LYS A 25 -19.26 12.27 20.10
CA LYS A 25 -18.52 12.72 18.92
C LYS A 25 -18.60 11.59 17.90
N GLU A 26 -19.15 11.88 16.73
CA GLU A 26 -19.20 10.89 15.65
C GLU A 26 -17.78 10.43 15.35
N LYS A 27 -17.60 9.10 15.29
CA LYS A 27 -16.30 8.52 14.96
C LYS A 27 -15.93 8.90 13.54
N THR A 28 -14.69 9.32 13.35
CA THR A 28 -14.12 9.50 12.02
C THR A 28 -14.05 8.16 11.29
N TYR A 29 -13.96 8.19 9.95
CA TYR A 29 -13.80 6.97 9.13
C TYR A 29 -12.66 6.07 9.66
N ILE A 30 -11.51 6.64 9.98
CA ILE A 30 -10.33 5.92 10.45
C ILE A 30 -10.59 5.25 11.81
N GLU A 31 -11.19 5.98 12.77
CA GLU A 31 -11.55 5.42 14.08
C GLU A 31 -12.58 4.29 13.97
N THR A 32 -13.46 4.35 12.97
CA THR A 32 -14.45 3.31 12.71
C THR A 32 -13.81 2.03 12.18
N ILE A 33 -12.97 2.11 11.15
CA ILE A 33 -12.34 0.90 10.55
C ILE A 33 -11.17 0.32 11.38
N ALA A 34 -10.62 1.09 12.33
CA ALA A 34 -9.55 0.62 13.21
C ALA A 34 -9.93 -0.62 14.03
N VAL A 35 -11.23 -0.84 14.29
CA VAL A 35 -11.73 -2.04 14.98
C VAL A 35 -11.42 -3.32 14.20
N ASN A 36 -11.28 -3.23 12.88
CA ASN A 36 -10.97 -4.37 12.00
C ASN A 36 -9.47 -4.53 11.72
N ASP A 37 -8.59 -3.74 12.34
CA ASP A 37 -7.15 -3.95 12.21
C ASP A 37 -6.75 -5.28 12.83
N VAL A 38 -6.22 -6.19 12.01
CA VAL A 38 -5.81 -7.53 12.45
C VAL A 38 -4.42 -7.45 13.06
N GLN A 39 -4.27 -7.87 14.31
CA GLN A 39 -2.98 -7.86 14.99
C GLN A 39 -1.97 -8.78 14.29
N LEU A 40 -0.71 -8.32 14.17
CA LEU A 40 0.37 -9.15 13.65
C LEU A 40 0.72 -10.26 14.65
N PRO A 41 0.90 -11.52 14.18
CA PRO A 41 1.42 -12.57 15.02
C PRO A 41 2.88 -12.28 15.45
N LYS A 42 3.34 -13.02 16.45
CA LYS A 42 4.77 -13.05 16.78
C LYS A 42 5.56 -13.60 15.60
N ALA A 43 6.62 -12.89 15.21
CA ALA A 43 7.45 -13.28 14.08
C ALA A 43 8.20 -14.59 14.37
N LYS A 44 8.33 -15.43 13.35
CA LYS A 44 9.00 -16.74 13.36
C LYS A 44 10.30 -16.68 12.56
N PRO A 45 11.25 -17.61 12.77
CA PRO A 45 12.45 -17.69 11.95
C PRO A 45 12.11 -17.73 10.45
N GLY A 46 12.71 -16.83 9.67
CA GLY A 46 12.44 -16.66 8.23
C GLY A 46 11.58 -15.43 7.92
N ASP A 47 10.70 -15.01 8.83
CA ASP A 47 9.87 -13.81 8.66
C ASP A 47 10.75 -12.55 8.59
N TRP A 48 10.27 -11.54 7.86
CA TRP A 48 10.96 -10.24 7.76
C TRP A 48 11.21 -9.65 9.15
N ARG A 49 10.16 -9.56 9.96
CA ARG A 49 10.18 -9.02 11.33
C ARG A 49 11.03 -9.81 12.32
N TYR A 50 11.41 -11.04 12.01
CA TYR A 50 12.29 -11.82 12.89
C TYR A 50 13.76 -11.41 12.73
N SER A 51 14.16 -11.03 11.52
CA SER A 51 15.55 -10.73 11.16
C SER A 51 15.87 -9.25 11.07
N ARG A 52 14.86 -8.38 11.26
CA ARG A 52 14.94 -6.93 11.10
C ARG A 52 14.42 -6.24 12.36
N ASP A 53 15.26 -5.41 12.96
CA ASP A 53 14.82 -4.48 14.00
C ASP A 53 14.42 -3.15 13.35
N GLU A 54 13.12 -2.98 13.13
CA GLU A 54 12.54 -1.82 12.46
C GLU A 54 11.86 -0.90 13.46
N LYS A 55 12.06 0.41 13.28
CA LYS A 55 11.39 1.41 14.13
C LYS A 55 9.94 1.59 13.73
N PHE A 56 9.05 1.55 14.71
CA PHE A 56 7.65 1.91 14.51
C PHE A 56 7.55 3.37 14.07
N GLN A 57 6.99 3.61 12.89
CA GLN A 57 6.69 4.97 12.41
C GLN A 57 5.32 5.38 12.96
N THR A 58 5.27 6.36 13.85
CA THR A 58 4.00 6.96 14.31
C THR A 58 3.37 7.85 13.22
N PHE A 59 2.14 8.33 13.45
CA PHE A 59 1.55 9.34 12.58
C PHE A 59 2.34 10.66 12.64
N ASP A 60 2.78 11.08 13.81
CA ASP A 60 3.58 12.31 13.99
C ASP A 60 4.94 12.22 13.29
N ASP A 61 5.61 11.06 13.36
CA ASP A 61 6.85 10.81 12.61
C ASP A 61 6.61 10.97 11.11
N PHE A 62 5.53 10.36 10.62
CA PHE A 62 5.13 10.46 9.21
C PHE A 62 4.82 11.91 8.79
N GLN A 63 4.15 12.71 9.64
CA GLN A 63 3.84 14.10 9.34
C GLN A 63 5.11 14.95 9.18
N LYS A 64 6.14 14.70 9.99
CA LYS A 64 7.43 15.42 9.94
C LYS A 64 8.29 15.08 8.72
N LEU A 65 8.02 13.97 8.02
CA LEU A 65 8.77 13.59 6.83
C LEU A 65 8.49 14.54 5.66
N LYS A 66 9.59 14.99 5.02
CA LYS A 66 9.54 15.45 3.63
C LYS A 66 9.25 14.24 2.75
N LYS A 67 8.11 14.27 2.07
CA LYS A 67 7.58 13.16 1.29
C LYS A 67 7.02 13.66 -0.03
N ILE A 68 6.95 12.76 -0.99
CA ILE A 68 6.32 13.03 -2.27
C ILE A 68 4.81 13.08 -2.04
N LYS A 69 4.16 14.05 -2.67
CA LYS A 69 2.70 14.21 -2.66
C LYS A 69 2.24 14.67 -4.04
N PRO A 70 0.98 14.39 -4.42
CA PRO A 70 0.40 14.95 -5.63
C PRO A 70 0.38 16.48 -5.58
N GLU A 71 0.75 17.11 -6.69
CA GLU A 71 0.72 18.56 -6.85
C GLU A 71 -0.01 18.91 -8.16
N PRO A 72 -0.53 20.15 -8.32
CA PRO A 72 -1.11 20.59 -9.59
C PRO A 72 -0.13 20.33 -10.75
N GLY A 73 -0.56 19.56 -11.75
CA GLY A 73 0.26 19.17 -12.90
C GLY A 73 1.26 18.02 -12.64
N LYS A 74 1.37 17.50 -11.42
CA LYS A 74 2.23 16.37 -11.04
C LYS A 74 1.49 15.40 -10.11
N ASN A 75 0.52 14.69 -10.68
CA ASN A 75 -0.48 13.90 -9.94
C ASN A 75 -0.79 12.54 -10.61
N THR A 76 0.02 12.09 -11.57
CA THR A 76 -0.20 10.83 -12.30
C THR A 76 0.77 9.75 -11.81
N ILE A 77 0.26 8.56 -11.53
CA ILE A 77 1.05 7.33 -11.33
C ILE A 77 1.33 6.76 -12.72
N TYR A 78 2.60 6.52 -13.04
CA TYR A 78 2.97 5.84 -14.28
C TYR A 78 3.52 4.45 -13.99
N LEU A 79 3.07 3.47 -14.76
CA LEU A 79 3.60 2.11 -14.79
C LEU A 79 4.40 1.92 -16.07
N GLN A 80 5.64 1.46 -15.97
CA GLN A 80 6.51 1.15 -17.09
C GLN A 80 6.76 -0.35 -17.13
N PRO A 81 6.11 -1.10 -18.03
CA PRO A 81 6.51 -2.46 -18.32
C PRO A 81 7.92 -2.47 -18.91
N ILE A 82 8.82 -3.29 -18.35
CA ILE A 82 10.21 -3.45 -18.81
C ILE A 82 10.51 -4.93 -18.98
N GLY A 83 10.54 -5.36 -20.23
CA GLY A 83 10.98 -6.68 -20.67
C GLY A 83 10.01 -7.31 -21.68
N GLU A 84 9.65 -8.56 -21.48
CA GLU A 84 8.82 -9.39 -22.35
C GLU A 84 7.69 -10.03 -21.55
N PHE A 85 6.45 -9.76 -21.96
CA PHE A 85 5.25 -10.21 -21.24
C PHE A 85 4.33 -11.01 -22.15
N ASN A 86 3.84 -12.15 -21.65
CA ASN A 86 2.76 -12.88 -22.30
C ASN A 86 1.40 -12.18 -22.08
N GLU A 87 0.34 -12.66 -22.74
CA GLU A 87 -0.98 -12.03 -22.66
C GLU A 87 -1.59 -12.02 -21.25
N LEU A 88 -1.35 -13.06 -20.46
CA LEU A 88 -1.79 -13.10 -19.07
C LEU A 88 -1.05 -12.05 -18.23
N GLN A 89 0.26 -11.92 -18.37
CA GLN A 89 1.03 -10.91 -17.64
C GLN A 89 0.65 -9.48 -18.05
N LYS A 90 0.39 -9.24 -19.35
CA LYS A 90 -0.15 -7.95 -19.82
C LYS A 90 -1.50 -7.64 -19.17
N LYS A 91 -2.37 -8.65 -19.04
CA LYS A 91 -3.65 -8.52 -18.34
C LYS A 91 -3.47 -8.21 -16.86
N GLU A 92 -2.52 -8.86 -16.17
CA GLU A 92 -2.19 -8.55 -14.77
C GLU A 92 -1.70 -7.10 -14.60
N ILE A 93 -0.86 -6.61 -15.51
CA ILE A 93 -0.38 -5.22 -15.50
C ILE A 93 -1.55 -4.23 -15.63
N GLU A 94 -2.50 -4.51 -16.53
CA GLU A 94 -3.65 -3.64 -16.74
C GLU A 94 -4.62 -3.67 -15.55
N LEU A 95 -4.87 -4.83 -14.96
CA LEU A 95 -5.65 -4.94 -13.72
C LEU A 95 -4.94 -4.27 -12.54
N THR A 96 -3.62 -4.33 -12.50
CA THR A 96 -2.81 -3.59 -11.51
C THR A 96 -2.92 -2.08 -11.73
N ARG A 97 -2.97 -1.60 -12.97
CA ARG A 97 -3.26 -0.18 -13.28
C ARG A 97 -4.62 0.25 -12.74
N GLU A 98 -5.67 -0.55 -12.98
CA GLU A 98 -7.01 -0.31 -12.44
C GLU A 98 -7.00 -0.26 -10.91
N TYR A 99 -6.44 -1.29 -10.28
CA TYR A 99 -6.32 -1.38 -8.83
C TYR A 99 -5.60 -0.18 -8.23
N LEU A 100 -4.42 0.18 -8.74
CA LEU A 100 -3.62 1.29 -8.21
C LEU A 100 -4.33 2.64 -8.42
N SER A 101 -5.05 2.81 -9.53
CA SER A 101 -5.86 4.00 -9.75
C SER A 101 -6.94 4.14 -8.68
N THR A 102 -7.63 3.06 -8.35
CA THR A 102 -8.61 3.03 -7.26
C THR A 102 -7.98 3.19 -5.88
N TYR A 103 -6.88 2.49 -5.63
CA TYR A 103 -6.20 2.41 -4.34
C TYR A 103 -5.65 3.77 -3.90
N PHE A 104 -5.07 4.54 -4.82
CA PHE A 104 -4.54 5.87 -4.52
C PHE A 104 -5.51 6.99 -4.91
N GLN A 105 -6.62 6.67 -5.61
CA GLN A 105 -7.51 7.65 -6.26
C GLN A 105 -6.75 8.70 -7.10
N LEU A 106 -5.70 8.23 -7.77
CA LEU A 106 -4.91 9.03 -8.70
C LEU A 106 -5.02 8.43 -10.10
N GLN A 107 -4.83 9.27 -11.11
CA GLN A 107 -4.76 8.79 -12.48
C GLN A 107 -3.55 7.85 -12.62
N THR A 108 -3.78 6.62 -13.05
CA THR A 108 -2.71 5.63 -13.29
C THR A 108 -2.67 5.26 -14.77
N LYS A 109 -1.48 5.34 -15.39
CA LYS A 109 -1.27 5.05 -16.81
C LYS A 109 -0.17 4.02 -17.01
N VAL A 110 -0.36 3.10 -17.95
CA VAL A 110 0.69 2.19 -18.42
C VAL A 110 1.38 2.83 -19.63
N LEU A 111 2.71 2.88 -19.61
CA LEU A 111 3.53 3.38 -20.72
C LEU A 111 3.83 2.27 -21.75
N PRO A 112 4.26 2.63 -22.97
CA PRO A 112 4.73 1.65 -23.95
C PRO A 112 5.87 0.79 -23.39
N LEU A 113 5.87 -0.50 -23.74
CA LEU A 113 6.85 -1.49 -23.31
C LEU A 113 8.30 -1.04 -23.59
N LEU A 114 9.18 -1.20 -22.61
CA LEU A 114 10.63 -1.11 -22.81
C LEU A 114 11.23 -2.52 -22.91
N SER A 115 12.11 -2.73 -23.88
CA SER A 115 12.79 -4.01 -24.09
C SER A 115 13.81 -4.33 -22.99
N ASN A 116 14.02 -5.63 -22.72
CA ASN A 116 15.08 -6.15 -21.88
C ASN A 116 16.50 -5.66 -22.24
N THR A 117 16.71 -5.23 -23.48
CA THR A 117 17.99 -4.66 -23.95
C THR A 117 18.41 -3.42 -23.16
N ILE A 118 17.48 -2.77 -22.44
CA ILE A 118 17.79 -1.64 -21.57
C ILE A 118 18.66 -2.02 -20.35
N PHE A 119 18.65 -3.29 -19.94
CA PHE A 119 19.50 -3.76 -18.84
C PHE A 119 20.90 -4.14 -19.35
N PRO A 120 21.96 -3.40 -18.99
CA PRO A 120 23.31 -3.70 -19.42
C PRO A 120 23.84 -4.97 -18.76
N LYS A 121 24.90 -5.57 -19.33
CA LYS A 121 25.56 -6.76 -18.75
C LYS A 121 26.03 -6.54 -17.31
N THR A 122 26.46 -5.34 -16.97
CA THR A 122 26.93 -4.98 -15.61
C THR A 122 25.82 -4.96 -14.56
N ALA A 123 24.55 -4.86 -14.98
CA ALA A 123 23.40 -4.93 -14.08
C ALA A 123 22.84 -6.35 -13.96
N ARG A 124 23.39 -7.33 -14.68
CA ARG A 124 22.92 -8.72 -14.71
C ARG A 124 23.83 -9.60 -13.86
N ARG A 125 23.25 -10.60 -13.20
CA ARG A 125 23.98 -11.74 -12.64
C ARG A 125 23.27 -13.04 -12.96
N ILE A 126 24.01 -14.14 -12.98
CA ILE A 126 23.45 -15.49 -12.99
C ILE A 126 23.44 -16.00 -11.56
N PHE A 127 22.27 -16.34 -11.05
CA PHE A 127 22.06 -16.96 -9.76
C PHE A 127 21.89 -18.47 -9.92
N ARG A 128 21.45 -19.15 -8.86
CA ARG A 128 21.24 -20.60 -8.85
C ARG A 128 20.41 -21.06 -10.06
N ASP A 129 20.75 -22.25 -10.56
CA ASP A 129 20.04 -22.92 -11.67
C ASP A 129 19.98 -22.10 -12.97
N GLY A 130 20.95 -21.20 -13.20
CA GLY A 130 21.02 -20.39 -14.43
C GLY A 130 20.06 -19.21 -14.45
N GLN A 131 19.37 -18.93 -13.33
CA GLN A 131 18.42 -17.82 -13.21
C GLN A 131 19.13 -16.47 -13.38
N GLU A 132 18.77 -15.71 -14.42
CA GLU A 132 19.23 -14.32 -14.57
C GLU A 132 18.47 -13.38 -13.62
N GLN A 133 19.22 -12.55 -12.89
CA GLN A 133 18.67 -11.49 -12.04
C GLN A 133 19.23 -10.11 -12.42
N ILE A 134 18.41 -9.08 -12.25
CA ILE A 134 18.75 -7.68 -12.53
C ILE A 134 18.96 -6.93 -11.22
N LEU A 135 20.01 -6.11 -11.17
CA LEU A 135 20.33 -5.27 -10.02
C LEU A 135 19.24 -4.21 -9.87
N ALA A 136 18.43 -4.32 -8.83
CA ALA A 136 17.25 -3.49 -8.66
C ALA A 136 17.63 -2.00 -8.61
N GLY A 137 18.68 -1.65 -7.84
CA GLY A 137 19.25 -0.29 -7.77
C GLY A 137 19.55 0.32 -9.14
N HIS A 138 20.07 -0.47 -10.08
CA HIS A 138 20.33 0.00 -11.45
C HIS A 138 19.03 0.38 -12.17
N VAL A 139 17.95 -0.37 -11.95
CA VAL A 139 16.63 -0.08 -12.55
C VAL A 139 16.10 1.26 -12.04
N LEU A 140 16.16 1.54 -10.74
CA LEU A 140 15.76 2.85 -10.22
C LEU A 140 16.65 3.95 -10.81
N ASP A 141 17.97 3.85 -10.59
CA ASP A 141 18.85 4.99 -10.72
C ASP A 141 19.21 5.33 -12.17
N SER A 142 19.41 4.28 -12.98
CA SER A 142 19.91 4.44 -14.34
C SER A 142 18.82 4.41 -15.40
N ILE A 143 17.62 3.91 -15.06
CA ILE A 143 16.51 3.78 -16.01
C ILE A 143 15.34 4.65 -15.59
N LEU A 144 14.71 4.37 -14.45
CA LEU A 144 13.44 5.00 -14.08
C LEU A 144 13.60 6.47 -13.72
N MET A 145 14.60 6.84 -12.92
CA MET A 145 14.85 8.25 -12.58
C MET A 145 15.07 9.13 -13.81
N LYS A 146 15.81 8.62 -14.80
CA LYS A 146 16.12 9.35 -16.04
C LYS A 146 14.94 9.44 -17.02
N ARG A 147 13.95 8.55 -16.89
CA ARG A 147 12.79 8.45 -17.79
C ARG A 147 11.47 8.88 -17.13
N LYS A 148 11.49 9.30 -15.86
CA LYS A 148 10.30 9.71 -15.13
C LYS A 148 9.56 10.83 -15.87
N PRO A 149 8.29 10.60 -16.28
CA PRO A 149 7.49 11.65 -16.92
C PRO A 149 7.39 12.90 -16.05
N LYS A 150 7.41 14.09 -16.65
CA LYS A 150 7.43 15.37 -15.90
C LYS A 150 6.22 15.53 -14.97
N ASN A 151 5.05 15.07 -15.41
CA ASN A 151 3.80 15.10 -14.65
C ASN A 151 3.58 13.86 -13.74
N ALA A 152 4.58 12.97 -13.65
CA ALA A 152 4.51 11.81 -12.76
C ALA A 152 4.70 12.24 -11.30
N VAL A 153 3.74 11.90 -10.44
CA VAL A 153 3.97 11.96 -8.98
C VAL A 153 4.90 10.82 -8.58
N VAL A 154 4.60 9.60 -9.04
CA VAL A 154 5.40 8.39 -8.86
C VAL A 154 5.51 7.63 -10.17
N PHE A 155 6.61 6.87 -10.33
CA PHE A 155 6.90 6.12 -11.54
C PHE A 155 7.41 4.72 -11.21
N MET A 156 6.56 3.73 -11.45
CA MET A 156 6.83 2.33 -11.11
C MET A 156 7.23 1.54 -12.36
N GLY A 157 8.37 0.87 -12.33
CA GLY A 157 8.70 -0.20 -13.27
C GLY A 157 8.01 -1.50 -12.89
N ILE A 158 7.54 -2.26 -13.86
CA ILE A 158 7.12 -3.65 -13.69
C ILE A 158 7.95 -4.49 -14.64
N THR A 159 8.63 -5.51 -14.14
CA THR A 159 9.49 -6.38 -14.97
C THR A 159 9.18 -7.85 -14.72
N GLU A 160 9.26 -8.67 -15.77
CA GLU A 160 9.23 -10.13 -15.66
C GLU A 160 10.57 -10.70 -15.18
N LYS A 161 11.65 -9.91 -15.18
CA LYS A 161 12.97 -10.35 -14.72
C LYS A 161 13.05 -10.37 -13.20
N ASP A 162 13.78 -11.34 -12.66
CA ASP A 162 14.02 -11.40 -11.22
C ASP A 162 14.94 -10.26 -10.77
N LEU A 163 14.75 -9.78 -9.55
CA LEU A 163 15.48 -8.64 -9.00
C LEU A 163 16.33 -9.03 -7.81
N TYR A 164 17.49 -8.41 -7.66
CA TYR A 164 18.30 -8.50 -6.46
C TYR A 164 18.76 -7.11 -6.00
N PRO A 165 18.82 -6.84 -4.67
CA PRO A 165 19.13 -5.51 -4.17
C PRO A 165 20.63 -5.26 -4.05
N ARG A 166 21.40 -6.29 -3.67
CA ARG A 166 22.85 -6.24 -3.40
C ARG A 166 23.48 -7.62 -3.65
N PRO A 167 24.79 -7.71 -3.91
CA PRO A 167 25.46 -8.99 -4.21
C PRO A 167 25.21 -10.09 -3.17
N GLU A 168 25.12 -9.74 -1.88
CA GLU A 168 25.02 -10.68 -0.76
C GLU A 168 23.57 -11.19 -0.53
N TRP A 169 22.58 -10.63 -1.22
CA TRP A 169 21.17 -10.94 -1.00
C TRP A 169 20.63 -11.85 -2.10
N ASN A 170 19.61 -12.64 -1.78
CA ASN A 170 19.02 -13.60 -2.72
C ASN A 170 18.20 -12.90 -3.81
N TYR A 171 17.13 -12.21 -3.44
CA TYR A 171 16.24 -11.49 -4.34
C TYR A 171 15.41 -10.46 -3.58
N VAL A 172 14.66 -9.63 -4.32
CA VAL A 172 13.56 -8.80 -3.80
C VAL A 172 12.36 -8.89 -4.73
N PHE A 173 11.14 -8.79 -4.20
CA PHE A 173 9.94 -8.69 -5.02
C PHE A 173 9.79 -7.28 -5.62
N GLY A 174 10.26 -6.27 -4.91
CA GLY A 174 10.29 -4.90 -5.37
C GLY A 174 11.28 -4.07 -4.58
N ILE A 175 11.49 -2.83 -5.02
CA ILE A 175 12.21 -1.81 -4.28
C ILE A 175 11.78 -0.42 -4.75
N ALA A 176 11.70 0.53 -3.83
CA ALA A 176 11.37 1.91 -4.11
C ALA A 176 12.37 2.90 -3.52
N SER A 177 12.55 4.03 -4.20
CA SER A 177 13.16 5.22 -3.62
C SER A 177 12.09 6.03 -2.90
N TYR A 178 12.35 6.30 -1.62
CA TYR A 178 11.53 7.18 -0.78
C TYR A 178 11.58 8.66 -1.19
N GLN A 179 12.58 9.06 -1.97
CA GLN A 179 12.86 10.47 -2.27
C GLN A 179 12.60 10.84 -3.73
N ASP A 180 12.84 9.91 -4.66
CA ASP A 180 12.80 10.17 -6.09
C ASP A 180 11.44 9.80 -6.71
N GLY A 181 10.64 9.02 -5.99
CA GLY A 181 9.33 8.55 -6.41
C GLY A 181 9.44 7.67 -7.64
N VAL A 182 10.42 6.78 -7.61
CA VAL A 182 10.59 5.69 -8.55
C VAL A 182 10.69 4.39 -7.77
N GLY A 183 10.27 3.29 -8.38
CA GLY A 183 10.48 1.95 -7.83
C GLY A 183 10.22 0.91 -8.89
N VAL A 184 10.52 -0.33 -8.58
CA VAL A 184 10.32 -1.45 -9.50
C VAL A 184 9.75 -2.65 -8.76
N THR A 185 8.78 -3.32 -9.37
CA THR A 185 8.25 -4.63 -8.94
C THR A 185 8.63 -5.70 -9.96
N SER A 186 9.07 -6.86 -9.49
CA SER A 186 9.31 -8.05 -10.28
C SER A 186 8.11 -9.00 -10.21
N MET A 187 7.63 -9.43 -11.38
CA MET A 187 6.62 -10.48 -11.51
C MET A 187 7.23 -11.89 -11.50
N TYR A 188 8.56 -12.00 -11.60
CA TYR A 188 9.25 -13.27 -11.88
C TYR A 188 8.82 -14.41 -10.95
N ARG A 189 8.65 -14.11 -9.67
CA ARG A 189 8.40 -15.11 -8.63
C ARG A 189 6.91 -15.35 -8.37
N PHE A 190 6.00 -14.51 -8.86
CA PHE A 190 4.59 -14.54 -8.43
C PHE A 190 3.80 -15.74 -8.93
N ALA A 191 4.25 -16.39 -10.01
CA ALA A 191 3.59 -17.54 -10.61
C ALA A 191 4.35 -18.87 -10.45
N ASN A 192 5.38 -18.93 -9.58
CA ASN A 192 6.11 -20.17 -9.25
C ASN A 192 6.53 -21.05 -10.45
N GLY A 193 7.05 -20.45 -11.54
CA GLY A 193 7.56 -21.18 -12.72
C GLY A 193 6.72 -21.04 -13.99
N GLY A 194 5.57 -20.35 -13.93
CA GLY A 194 4.82 -19.95 -15.13
C GLY A 194 3.40 -19.51 -14.81
N LEU A 195 2.96 -18.42 -15.44
CA LEU A 195 1.60 -17.90 -15.28
C LEU A 195 0.61 -18.67 -16.17
N THR A 196 -0.46 -19.16 -15.57
CA THR A 196 -1.58 -19.87 -16.21
C THR A 196 -2.90 -19.30 -15.69
N ASP A 197 -4.02 -19.66 -16.31
CA ASP A 197 -5.34 -19.24 -15.81
C ASP A 197 -5.62 -19.72 -14.38
N SER A 198 -5.07 -20.87 -13.97
CA SER A 198 -5.32 -21.44 -12.64
C SER A 198 -4.62 -20.70 -11.50
N ASN A 199 -3.47 -20.07 -11.76
CA ASN A 199 -2.72 -19.29 -10.77
C ASN A 199 -2.77 -17.77 -11.03
N PHE A 200 -3.58 -17.34 -12.02
CA PHE A 200 -3.70 -15.94 -12.42
C PHE A 200 -4.08 -15.02 -11.26
N ASN A 201 -5.11 -15.38 -10.50
CA ASN A 201 -5.60 -14.53 -9.40
C ASN A 201 -4.58 -14.41 -8.26
N GLU A 202 -3.88 -15.50 -7.94
CA GLU A 202 -2.84 -15.51 -6.90
C GLU A 202 -1.65 -14.64 -7.31
N SER A 203 -1.21 -14.75 -8.56
CA SER A 203 -0.14 -13.92 -9.11
C SER A 203 -0.55 -12.44 -9.21
N LEU A 204 -1.77 -12.14 -9.63
CA LEU A 204 -2.34 -10.79 -9.64
C LEU A 204 -2.39 -10.19 -8.24
N GLU A 205 -2.86 -10.95 -7.25
CA GLU A 205 -2.96 -10.51 -5.86
C GLU A 205 -1.57 -10.13 -5.30
N ARG A 206 -0.55 -10.94 -5.60
CA ARG A 206 0.85 -10.63 -5.26
C ARG A 206 1.34 -9.36 -5.95
N LEU A 207 1.06 -9.20 -7.24
CA LEU A 207 1.46 -8.01 -8.00
C LEU A 207 0.83 -6.73 -7.45
N ILE A 208 -0.45 -6.73 -7.12
CA ILE A 208 -1.12 -5.55 -6.56
C ILE A 208 -0.61 -5.22 -5.15
N LYS A 209 -0.36 -6.24 -4.32
CA LYS A 209 0.18 -6.08 -2.96
C LYS A 209 1.57 -5.47 -3.01
N VAL A 210 2.50 -6.06 -3.77
CA VAL A 210 3.87 -5.56 -3.86
C VAL A 210 3.90 -4.19 -4.54
N SER A 211 3.14 -3.97 -5.62
CA SER A 211 3.16 -2.66 -6.31
C SER A 211 2.61 -1.52 -5.44
N SER A 212 1.54 -1.77 -4.67
CA SER A 212 1.01 -0.76 -3.76
C SER A 212 1.89 -0.55 -2.53
N HIS A 213 2.58 -1.60 -2.05
CA HIS A 213 3.61 -1.51 -1.02
C HIS A 213 4.75 -0.57 -1.43
N GLU A 214 5.36 -0.83 -2.59
CA GLU A 214 6.47 -0.03 -3.10
C GLU A 214 6.04 1.41 -3.43
N ILE A 215 4.85 1.63 -3.97
CA ILE A 215 4.31 3.01 -4.13
C ILE A 215 4.04 3.65 -2.76
N GLY A 216 3.62 2.89 -1.76
CA GLY A 216 3.47 3.36 -0.39
C GLY A 216 4.77 3.92 0.19
N HIS A 217 5.91 3.26 -0.08
CA HIS A 217 7.24 3.79 0.27
C HIS A 217 7.53 5.12 -0.43
N MET A 218 7.18 5.27 -1.71
CA MET A 218 7.34 6.54 -2.43
C MET A 218 6.50 7.68 -1.82
N PHE A 219 5.40 7.36 -1.14
CA PHE A 219 4.58 8.31 -0.38
C PHE A 219 5.00 8.46 1.09
N GLY A 220 6.12 7.85 1.49
CA GLY A 220 6.74 8.03 2.81
C GLY A 220 6.29 7.03 3.88
N LEU A 221 5.53 5.99 3.53
CA LEU A 221 5.17 4.93 4.47
C LEU A 221 6.40 4.02 4.71
N ASN A 222 6.79 3.82 5.96
CA ASN A 222 7.72 2.75 6.31
C ASN A 222 6.99 1.40 6.38
N HIS A 223 7.73 0.32 6.58
CA HIS A 223 7.11 -0.95 6.93
C HIS A 223 6.18 -0.79 8.14
N CYS A 224 4.98 -1.36 8.04
CA CYS A 224 3.98 -1.31 9.07
C CYS A 224 4.27 -2.37 10.13
N LEU A 225 4.26 -1.98 11.41
CA LEU A 225 4.32 -2.91 12.54
C LEU A 225 3.04 -2.89 13.39
N ASN A 226 2.03 -2.13 12.96
CA ASN A 226 0.77 -1.91 13.69
C ASN A 226 -0.19 -3.10 13.57
N ALA A 227 -0.36 -3.62 12.36
CA ALA A 227 -1.37 -4.62 12.01
C ALA A 227 -0.97 -5.34 10.72
N ASN A 228 -1.67 -6.43 10.38
CA ASN A 228 -1.62 -7.06 9.07
C ASN A 228 -2.10 -6.04 8.02
N CYS A 229 -1.18 -5.64 7.15
CA CYS A 229 -1.23 -4.45 6.33
C CYS A 229 -0.38 -4.68 5.07
N VAL A 230 -0.80 -4.11 3.95
CA VAL A 230 -0.01 -4.18 2.70
C VAL A 230 1.41 -3.62 2.85
N MET A 231 1.62 -2.73 3.82
CA MET A 231 2.93 -2.15 4.12
C MET A 231 3.78 -3.04 5.04
N ASN A 232 3.38 -4.26 5.42
CA ASN A 232 4.29 -5.16 6.15
C ASN A 232 5.44 -5.59 5.23
N GLY A 233 6.68 -5.56 5.73
CA GLY A 233 7.82 -6.09 4.99
C GLY A 233 7.75 -7.61 4.88
N THR A 234 8.22 -8.17 3.76
CA THR A 234 8.16 -9.61 3.49
C THR A 234 9.47 -10.16 2.93
N ASN A 235 9.82 -11.37 3.33
CA ASN A 235 10.96 -12.13 2.80
C ASN A 235 10.55 -13.21 1.80
N THR A 236 9.29 -13.65 1.83
CA THR A 236 8.82 -14.84 1.10
C THR A 236 7.40 -14.64 0.55
N LEU A 237 7.01 -15.43 -0.46
CA LEU A 237 5.64 -15.41 -0.97
C LEU A 237 4.60 -15.80 0.09
N PRO A 238 4.80 -16.86 0.91
CA PRO A 238 3.86 -17.15 1.99
C PRO A 238 3.64 -15.99 2.96
N GLU A 239 4.67 -15.19 3.25
CA GLU A 239 4.52 -13.98 4.08
C GLU A 239 3.72 -12.90 3.34
N THR A 240 3.99 -12.66 2.04
CA THR A 240 3.18 -11.77 1.19
C THR A 240 1.72 -12.21 1.09
N ASP A 241 1.45 -13.52 0.96
CA ASP A 241 0.11 -14.08 0.82
C ASP A 241 -0.67 -14.01 2.14
N PHE A 242 0.02 -14.13 3.27
CA PHE A 242 -0.55 -13.95 4.60
C PHE A 242 -1.01 -12.50 4.83
N HIS A 243 -0.31 -11.53 4.25
CA HIS A 243 -0.64 -10.12 4.42
C HIS A 243 -1.77 -9.65 3.51
N PHE A 244 -2.63 -8.77 4.01
CA PHE A 244 -3.73 -8.21 3.20
C PHE A 244 -3.25 -7.09 2.29
N ALA A 245 -3.93 -6.91 1.14
CA ALA A 245 -3.78 -5.73 0.27
C ALA A 245 -4.37 -4.47 0.93
N ARG A 246 -5.19 -4.63 1.97
CA ARG A 246 -5.66 -3.56 2.85
C ARG A 246 -4.51 -2.86 3.57
N ALA A 247 -4.41 -1.53 3.46
CA ALA A 247 -3.66 -0.72 4.43
C ALA A 247 -4.43 -0.67 5.76
N CYS A 248 -3.75 -0.89 6.90
CA CYS A 248 -4.38 -0.74 8.22
C CYS A 248 -4.82 0.71 8.48
N SER A 249 -5.65 0.91 9.51
CA SER A 249 -6.18 2.23 9.85
C SER A 249 -5.09 3.30 9.99
N LEU A 250 -3.97 3.00 10.64
CA LEU A 250 -2.82 3.91 10.78
C LEU A 250 -2.17 4.24 9.43
N CYS A 251 -1.98 3.25 8.55
CA CYS A 251 -1.39 3.50 7.23
C CYS A 251 -2.35 4.27 6.31
N GLN A 252 -3.67 4.03 6.41
CA GLN A 252 -4.68 4.85 5.73
C GLN A 252 -4.69 6.29 6.26
N GLN A 253 -4.58 6.49 7.57
CA GLN A 253 -4.48 7.83 8.17
C GLN A 253 -3.28 8.60 7.63
N LYS A 254 -2.10 7.96 7.60
CA LYS A 254 -0.88 8.50 7.01
C LYS A 254 -1.08 8.84 5.53
N LEU A 255 -1.54 7.90 4.73
CA LEU A 255 -1.72 8.08 3.29
C LEU A 255 -2.72 9.21 2.99
N HIS A 256 -3.88 9.21 3.64
CA HIS A 256 -4.92 10.23 3.49
C HIS A 256 -4.44 11.64 3.86
N SER A 257 -3.49 11.75 4.79
CA SER A 257 -2.89 13.06 5.14
C SER A 257 -1.98 13.64 4.04
N SER A 258 -1.56 12.83 3.07
CA SER A 258 -0.65 13.23 1.97
C SER A 258 -1.29 13.17 0.59
N ILE A 259 -2.27 12.29 0.42
CA ILE A 259 -3.05 12.11 -0.79
C ILE A 259 -4.50 12.31 -0.38
N GLN A 260 -5.11 13.42 -0.82
CA GLN A 260 -6.52 13.63 -0.58
C GLN A 260 -7.33 12.70 -1.49
N TYR A 261 -7.95 11.70 -0.87
CA TYR A 261 -8.84 10.73 -1.51
C TYR A 261 -10.10 10.59 -0.66
N ASP A 262 -11.22 10.21 -1.26
CA ASP A 262 -12.45 9.86 -0.55
C ASP A 262 -12.32 8.42 0.01
N PRO A 263 -12.22 8.24 1.34
CA PRO A 263 -11.99 6.92 1.92
C PRO A 263 -13.17 5.95 1.74
N LYS A 264 -14.42 6.46 1.73
CA LYS A 264 -15.62 5.63 1.56
C LYS A 264 -15.73 5.16 0.12
N LYS A 265 -15.56 6.07 -0.84
CA LYS A 265 -15.55 5.73 -2.27
C LYS A 265 -14.42 4.75 -2.59
N ARG A 266 -13.20 5.01 -2.09
CA ARG A 266 -12.05 4.10 -2.24
C ARG A 266 -12.37 2.70 -1.75
N LEU A 267 -12.94 2.56 -0.56
CA LEU A 267 -13.29 1.26 0.01
C LEU A 267 -14.36 0.53 -0.83
N LEU A 268 -15.39 1.22 -1.29
CA LEU A 268 -16.45 0.66 -2.14
C LEU A 268 -15.89 0.18 -3.49
N ASP A 269 -15.08 1.01 -4.14
CA ASP A 269 -14.49 0.68 -5.43
C ASP A 269 -13.49 -0.50 -5.31
N LEU A 270 -12.71 -0.56 -4.22
CA LEU A 270 -11.83 -1.71 -3.95
C LEU A 270 -12.63 -2.98 -3.71
N LYS A 271 -13.74 -2.93 -2.95
CA LYS A 271 -14.64 -4.08 -2.76
C LYS A 271 -15.11 -4.61 -4.12
N HIS A 272 -15.55 -3.73 -5.00
CA HIS A 272 -16.04 -4.11 -6.32
C HIS A 272 -14.92 -4.71 -7.21
N PHE A 273 -13.71 -4.15 -7.14
CA PHE A 273 -12.55 -4.72 -7.82
C PHE A 273 -12.26 -6.15 -7.31
N PHE A 274 -12.21 -6.36 -6.00
CA PHE A 274 -11.94 -7.68 -5.41
C PHE A 274 -13.02 -8.71 -5.76
N GLU A 275 -14.29 -8.30 -5.77
CA GLU A 275 -15.42 -9.12 -6.19
C GLU A 275 -15.30 -9.54 -7.66
N LYS A 276 -15.04 -8.58 -8.56
CA LYS A 276 -14.88 -8.84 -10.00
C LYS A 276 -13.70 -9.76 -10.32
N GLN A 277 -12.61 -9.66 -9.55
CA GLN A 277 -11.41 -10.48 -9.75
C GLN A 277 -11.39 -11.74 -8.87
N HIS A 278 -12.45 -12.04 -8.12
CA HIS A 278 -12.54 -13.20 -7.22
C HIS A 278 -11.41 -13.27 -6.18
N LEU A 279 -10.97 -12.13 -5.65
CA LEU A 279 -9.96 -12.03 -4.58
C LEU A 279 -10.65 -12.11 -3.20
N ASN A 280 -11.09 -13.31 -2.84
CA ASN A 280 -12.02 -13.54 -1.72
C ASN A 280 -11.51 -13.05 -0.36
N SER A 281 -10.23 -13.21 -0.07
CA SER A 281 -9.62 -12.75 1.20
C SER A 281 -9.71 -11.23 1.32
N GLU A 282 -9.39 -10.51 0.24
CA GLU A 282 -9.42 -9.04 0.19
C GLU A 282 -10.86 -8.50 0.14
N LEU A 283 -11.75 -9.18 -0.58
CA LEU A 283 -13.18 -8.89 -0.60
C LEU A 283 -13.77 -8.96 0.82
N SER A 284 -13.50 -10.05 1.54
CA SER A 284 -14.00 -10.24 2.91
C SER A 284 -13.50 -9.13 3.86
N ARG A 285 -12.24 -8.68 3.69
CA ARG A 285 -11.71 -7.53 4.47
C ARG A 285 -12.45 -6.24 4.14
N ALA A 286 -12.67 -5.95 2.87
CA ALA A 286 -13.37 -4.74 2.44
C ALA A 286 -14.82 -4.70 2.95
N GLU A 287 -15.51 -5.84 2.93
CA GLU A 287 -16.89 -5.95 3.41
C GLU A 287 -17.00 -5.73 4.93
N GLN A 288 -16.03 -6.19 5.70
CA GLN A 288 -15.99 -5.96 7.14
C GLN A 288 -15.83 -4.49 7.48
N ASP A 289 -14.99 -3.74 6.75
CA ASP A 289 -14.89 -2.29 6.94
C ASP A 289 -16.19 -1.59 6.52
N LEU A 290 -16.80 -1.98 5.40
CA LEU A 290 -18.06 -1.40 4.92
C LEU A 290 -19.21 -1.61 5.92
N HIS A 291 -19.27 -2.77 6.58
CA HIS A 291 -20.29 -3.06 7.59
C HIS A 291 -20.25 -2.12 8.80
N LEU A 292 -19.08 -1.58 9.14
CA LEU A 292 -18.94 -0.61 10.24
C LEU A 292 -19.34 0.83 9.84
N LEU A 293 -19.46 1.10 8.54
CA LEU A 293 -19.74 2.44 8.00
C LEU A 293 -21.21 2.65 7.60
N LYS A 294 -22.04 1.62 7.80
CA LYS A 294 -23.49 1.64 7.57
C LYS A 294 -24.22 2.35 8.71
#